data_AF-A0AA35XMN2-F1
#
_entry.id   AF-A0AA35XMN2-F1
#
_cell.length_a   1.000
_cell.length_b   1.000
_cell.length_c   1.000
_cell.angle_alpha   90.00
_cell.angle_beta   90.00
_cell.angle_gamma   90.00
#
_symmetry.space_group_name_H-M   'P 1'
#
loop_
_entity.id
_entity.type
_entity.pdbx_description
1 polymer ?
#
loop_
_entity_poly.entity_id
_entity_poly.type
_entity_poly.pdbx_seq_one_letter_code
_entity_poly.pdbx_strand_id
1 'polypeptide(L)'
;MGIHIETLRHYFHCRKYSTWKHSATFATISMGLYVFGFILWNIDNAFCLTLREFRRSQPLLGHVTQLHSWWHIFAGLGTYLHIVLSSRVRMEYLQNKTRINVRIMMQYVYRLYNLRVMQNI
;
A
#
# COMPACT_ATOMS: atom_id res chain seq x y z
N MET A 1 1.59 -41.50 -21.72
CA MET A 1 2.45 -40.31 -21.47
C MET A 1 1.74 -38.96 -21.68
N GLY A 2 0.65 -38.87 -22.46
CA GLY A 2 -0.07 -37.60 -22.70
C GLY A 2 -0.87 -37.02 -21.52
N ILE A 3 -1.44 -37.88 -20.65
CA ILE A 3 -2.28 -37.47 -19.51
C ILE A 3 -1.50 -36.56 -18.54
N HIS A 4 -0.20 -36.82 -18.34
CA HIS A 4 0.63 -36.06 -17.41
C HIS A 4 0.92 -34.62 -17.88
N ILE A 5 0.92 -34.37 -19.20
CA ILE A 5 1.20 -33.05 -19.78
C ILE A 5 -0.03 -32.14 -19.68
N GLU A 6 -1.23 -32.67 -19.88
CA GLU A 6 -2.47 -31.90 -19.74
C GLU A 6 -2.75 -31.53 -18.28
N THR A 7 -2.54 -32.45 -17.34
CA THR A 7 -2.70 -32.16 -15.90
C THR A 7 -1.73 -31.07 -15.44
N LEU A 8 -0.49 -31.10 -15.93
CA LEU A 8 0.49 -30.03 -15.65
C LEU A 8 0.08 -28.70 -16.25
N ARG A 9 -0.39 -28.67 -17.50
CA ARG A 9 -0.89 -27.45 -18.15
C ARG A 9 -2.06 -26.84 -17.37
N HIS A 10 -3.01 -27.68 -16.94
CA HIS A 10 -4.16 -27.26 -16.15
C HIS A 10 -3.76 -26.76 -14.76
N TYR A 11 -2.80 -27.44 -14.11
CA TYR A 11 -2.23 -27.01 -12.83
C TYR A 11 -1.51 -25.66 -12.93
N PHE A 12 -0.68 -25.44 -13.97
CA PHE A 12 -0.03 -24.16 -14.21
C PHE A 12 -1.03 -23.04 -14.51
N HIS A 13 -2.08 -23.33 -15.29
CA HIS A 13 -3.12 -22.36 -15.61
C HIS A 13 -3.93 -21.96 -14.36
N CYS A 14 -4.32 -22.93 -13.53
CA CYS A 14 -5.07 -22.70 -12.30
C CYS A 14 -4.21 -21.97 -11.24
N ARG A 15 -2.92 -22.31 -11.13
CA ARG A 15 -1.97 -21.58 -10.27
C ARG A 15 -1.79 -20.13 -10.73
N LYS A 16 -1.67 -19.90 -12.03
CA LYS A 16 -1.58 -18.54 -12.61
C LYS A 16 -2.89 -17.77 -12.38
N TYR A 17 -4.04 -18.39 -12.59
CA TYR A 17 -5.35 -17.77 -12.36
C TYR A 17 -5.57 -17.40 -10.88
N SER A 18 -5.22 -18.28 -9.95
CA SER A 18 -5.33 -18.04 -8.51
C SER A 18 -4.41 -16.89 -8.05
N THR A 19 -3.13 -16.90 -8.45
CA THR A 19 -2.17 -15.83 -8.13
C THR A 19 -2.56 -14.48 -8.73
N TRP A 20 -3.13 -14.48 -9.94
CA TRP A 20 -3.69 -13.28 -10.58
C TRP A 20 -4.91 -12.74 -9.84
N LYS A 21 -5.83 -13.60 -9.40
CA LYS A 21 -7.03 -13.17 -8.67
C LYS A 21 -6.66 -12.51 -7.34
N HIS A 22 -5.68 -13.06 -6.62
CA HIS A 22 -5.15 -12.42 -5.41
C HIS A 22 -4.45 -11.08 -5.73
N SER A 23 -3.62 -11.05 -6.77
CA SER A 23 -2.89 -9.84 -7.18
C SER A 23 -3.83 -8.69 -7.59
N ALA A 24 -4.93 -9.01 -8.28
CA ALA A 24 -5.96 -8.03 -8.64
C ALA A 24 -6.65 -7.43 -7.40
N THR A 25 -6.99 -8.26 -6.39
CA THR A 25 -7.55 -7.76 -5.14
C THR A 25 -6.60 -6.82 -4.41
N PHE A 26 -5.30 -7.15 -4.34
CA PHE A 26 -4.29 -6.26 -3.75
C PHE A 26 -4.18 -4.92 -4.49
N ALA A 27 -4.28 -4.94 -5.83
CA ALA A 27 -4.26 -3.74 -6.65
C ALA A 27 -5.47 -2.84 -6.37
N THR A 28 -6.68 -3.41 -6.31
CA THR A 28 -7.90 -2.67 -6.04
C THR A 28 -7.90 -2.05 -4.64
N ILE A 29 -7.44 -2.81 -3.62
CA ILE A 29 -7.32 -2.30 -2.24
C ILE A 29 -6.29 -1.17 -2.17
N SER A 30 -5.12 -1.35 -2.81
CA SER A 30 -4.06 -0.33 -2.86
C SER A 30 -4.56 0.97 -3.49
N MET A 31 -5.22 0.88 -4.64
CA MET A 31 -5.79 2.04 -5.33
C MET A 31 -6.90 2.69 -4.51
N GLY A 32 -7.80 1.89 -3.92
CA GLY A 32 -8.89 2.38 -3.08
C GLY A 32 -8.39 3.16 -1.86
N LEU A 33 -7.37 2.67 -1.16
CA LEU A 33 -6.77 3.36 -0.01
C LEU A 33 -6.10 4.68 -0.41
N TYR A 34 -5.44 4.71 -1.57
CA TYR A 34 -4.79 5.92 -2.05
C TYR A 34 -5.81 7.00 -2.44
N VAL A 35 -6.85 6.62 -3.19
CA VAL A 35 -7.95 7.52 -3.56
C VAL A 35 -8.69 8.00 -2.32
N PHE A 36 -8.93 7.13 -1.33
CA PHE A 36 -9.53 7.52 -0.06
C PHE A 36 -8.68 8.55 0.68
N GLY A 37 -7.36 8.36 0.76
CA GLY A 37 -6.44 9.36 1.30
C GLY A 37 -6.52 10.69 0.54
N PHE A 38 -6.60 10.65 -0.79
CA PHE A 38 -6.73 11.86 -1.61
C PHE A 38 -8.04 12.62 -1.37
N ILE A 39 -9.15 11.91 -1.18
CA ILE A 39 -10.43 12.51 -0.80
C ILE A 39 -10.33 13.19 0.56
N LEU A 40 -9.73 12.52 1.56
CA LEU A 40 -9.50 13.11 2.88
C LEU A 40 -8.64 14.38 2.81
N TRP A 41 -7.63 14.39 1.94
CA TRP A 41 -6.79 15.57 1.70
C TRP A 41 -7.59 16.73 1.09
N ASN A 42 -8.47 16.47 0.13
CA ASN A 42 -9.33 17.50 -0.46
C ASN A 42 -10.35 18.05 0.55
N ILE A 43 -10.90 17.19 1.41
CA ILE A 43 -11.79 17.61 2.51
C ILE A 43 -11.03 18.53 3.48
N ASP A 44 -9.81 18.15 3.89
CA ASP A 44 -8.97 18.96 4.78
C ASP A 44 -8.66 20.35 4.18
N ASN A 45 -8.40 20.41 2.86
CA ASN A 45 -8.20 21.68 2.15
C ASN A 45 -9.48 22.53 2.08
N ALA A 46 -10.63 21.92 1.81
CA ALA A 46 -11.91 22.63 1.68
C ALA A 46 -12.41 23.20 3.02
N PHE A 47 -12.23 22.46 4.12
CA PHE A 47 -12.68 22.86 5.46
C PHE A 47 -11.58 23.53 6.31
N CYS A 48 -10.50 24.00 5.68
CA CYS A 48 -9.32 24.53 6.36
C CYS A 48 -9.64 25.66 7.37
N LEU A 49 -10.56 26.57 7.02
CA LEU A 49 -10.98 27.68 7.90
C LEU A 49 -11.80 27.17 9.10
N THR A 50 -12.81 26.34 8.86
CA THR A 50 -13.69 25.77 9.88
C THR A 50 -12.92 24.86 10.84
N LEU A 51 -11.97 24.06 10.34
CA LEU A 51 -11.09 23.21 11.13
C LEU A 51 -10.13 24.01 12.00
N ARG A 52 -9.73 25.22 11.58
CA ARG A 52 -8.84 26.10 12.34
C ARG A 52 -9.59 26.81 13.47
N GLU A 53 -10.85 27.18 13.23
CA GLU A 53 -11.75 27.74 14.25
C GLU A 53 -12.18 26.69 15.27
N PHE A 54 -12.50 25.47 14.84
CA PHE A 54 -12.80 24.36 15.74
C PHE A 54 -11.60 23.95 16.62
N ARG A 55 -10.36 24.07 16.11
CA ARG A 55 -9.14 23.83 16.89
C ARG A 55 -8.93 24.84 18.01
N ARG A 56 -9.38 26.09 17.79
CA ARG A 56 -9.35 27.14 18.81
C ARG A 56 -10.37 26.90 19.91
N SER A 57 -11.52 26.28 19.61
CA SER A 57 -12.55 26.00 20.61
C SER A 57 -12.37 24.66 21.34
N GLN A 58 -11.74 23.66 20.74
CA GLN A 58 -11.55 22.32 21.30
C GLN A 58 -10.14 21.77 21.04
N PRO A 59 -9.13 22.08 21.88
CA PRO A 59 -7.74 21.69 21.66
C PRO A 59 -7.51 20.17 21.71
N LEU A 60 -8.27 19.42 22.52
CA LEU A 60 -8.17 17.95 22.65
C LEU A 60 -8.57 17.18 21.38
N LEU A 61 -9.51 17.72 20.59
CA LEU A 61 -9.94 17.14 19.31
C LEU A 61 -9.12 17.64 18.12
N GLY A 62 -8.17 18.56 18.37
CA GLY A 62 -7.29 19.12 17.35
C GLY A 62 -6.35 18.09 16.72
N HIS A 63 -6.06 16.99 17.41
CA HIS A 63 -5.24 15.89 16.89
C HIS A 63 -6.03 14.94 15.97
N VAL A 64 -7.29 14.67 16.29
CA VAL A 64 -8.16 13.78 15.48
C VAL A 64 -8.62 14.48 14.20
N THR A 65 -8.81 15.81 14.26
CA THR A 65 -9.23 16.65 13.14
C THR A 65 -8.10 16.98 12.15
N GLN A 66 -6.86 16.53 12.40
CA GLN A 66 -5.81 16.54 11.36
C GLN A 66 -6.10 15.43 10.35
N LEU A 67 -7.12 15.61 9.51
CA LEU A 67 -7.34 14.79 8.31
C LEU A 67 -6.07 14.79 7.42
N HIS A 68 -5.25 15.85 7.54
CA HIS A 68 -3.90 15.86 7.00
C HIS A 68 -3.04 14.65 7.42
N SER A 69 -3.00 14.29 8.70
CA SER A 69 -2.21 13.15 9.18
C SER A 69 -2.79 11.81 8.71
N TRP A 70 -4.12 11.73 8.59
CA TRP A 70 -4.80 10.54 8.10
C TRP A 70 -4.52 10.26 6.62
N TRP A 71 -4.47 11.27 5.75
CA TRP A 71 -4.14 11.02 4.34
C TRP A 71 -2.73 10.43 4.19
N HIS A 72 -1.75 10.88 4.98
CA HIS A 72 -0.38 10.33 4.95
C HIS A 72 -0.38 8.84 5.31
N ILE A 73 -1.18 8.43 6.28
CA ILE A 73 -1.31 7.02 6.69
C ILE A 73 -1.93 6.20 5.56
N PHE A 74 -3.06 6.65 5.00
CA PHE A 74 -3.76 5.91 3.95
C PHE A 74 -3.00 5.87 2.61
N ALA A 75 -2.42 7.00 2.19
CA ALA A 75 -1.58 7.07 1.00
C ALA A 75 -0.29 6.26 1.18
N GLY A 76 0.33 6.29 2.37
CA GLY A 76 1.48 5.47 2.71
C GLY A 76 1.19 3.98 2.62
N LEU A 77 0.07 3.54 3.21
CA LEU A 77 -0.38 2.15 3.14
C LEU A 77 -0.72 1.72 1.71
N GLY A 78 -1.46 2.55 0.97
CA GLY A 78 -1.79 2.30 -0.44
C GLY A 78 -0.54 2.13 -1.32
N THR A 79 0.45 3.02 -1.14
CA THR A 79 1.72 2.99 -1.88
C THR A 79 2.57 1.77 -1.50
N TYR A 80 2.60 1.42 -0.20
CA TYR A 80 3.32 0.22 0.26
C TYR A 80 2.78 -1.05 -0.39
N LEU A 81 1.45 -1.21 -0.42
CA LEU A 81 0.81 -2.34 -1.08
C LEU A 81 1.10 -2.37 -2.59
N HIS A 82 1.15 -1.20 -3.24
CA HIS A 82 1.49 -1.08 -4.66
C HIS A 82 2.92 -1.54 -4.97
N ILE A 83 3.89 -1.18 -4.11
CA ILE A 83 5.30 -1.57 -4.27
C ILE A 83 5.45 -3.09 -4.10
N VAL A 84 4.77 -3.67 -3.11
CA VAL A 84 4.75 -5.14 -2.90
C VAL A 84 4.19 -5.83 -4.14
N LEU A 85 3.06 -5.36 -4.67
CA LEU A 85 2.46 -5.91 -5.89
C LEU A 85 3.41 -5.81 -7.09
N SER A 86 4.01 -4.65 -7.32
CA SER A 86 4.96 -4.42 -8.42
C SER A 86 6.17 -5.35 -8.31
N SER A 87 6.67 -5.55 -7.09
CA SER A 87 7.78 -6.46 -6.81
C SER A 87 7.37 -7.91 -7.11
N ARG A 88 6.15 -8.32 -6.75
CA ARG A 88 5.62 -9.66 -7.04
C ARG A 88 5.50 -9.91 -8.55
N VAL A 89 4.89 -8.98 -9.28
CA VAL A 89 4.72 -9.07 -10.75
C VAL A 89 6.07 -9.16 -11.45
N ARG A 90 7.06 -8.35 -11.04
CA ARG A 90 8.43 -8.41 -11.58
C ARG A 90 9.08 -9.78 -11.37
N MET A 91 8.92 -10.36 -10.18
CA MET A 91 9.52 -11.66 -9.84
C MET A 91 8.86 -12.81 -10.62
N GLU A 92 7.54 -12.72 -10.84
CA GLU A 92 6.83 -13.66 -11.72
C GLU A 92 7.28 -13.54 -13.17
N TYR A 93 7.48 -12.32 -13.68
CA TYR A 93 7.99 -12.07 -15.03
C TYR A 93 9.39 -12.66 -15.24
N LEU A 94 10.30 -12.47 -14.29
CA LEU A 94 11.66 -13.00 -14.35
C LEU A 94 11.73 -14.52 -14.14
N GLN A 95 10.60 -15.20 -13.91
CA GLN A 95 10.51 -16.63 -13.53
C GLN A 95 11.42 -17.02 -12.37
N ASN A 96 11.81 -16.04 -11.57
CA ASN A 96 12.81 -16.22 -10.53
C ASN A 96 12.09 -16.64 -9.25
N LYS A 97 12.25 -17.90 -8.85
CA LYS A 97 11.62 -18.47 -7.63
C LYS A 97 12.27 -17.99 -6.32
N THR A 98 13.03 -16.90 -6.35
CA THR A 98 13.62 -16.33 -5.15
C THR A 98 12.49 -15.80 -4.25
N ARG A 99 12.31 -16.42 -3.07
CA ARG A 99 11.33 -15.96 -2.09
C ARG A 99 11.71 -14.54 -1.67
N ILE A 100 10.88 -13.55 -1.99
CA ILE A 100 11.04 -12.20 -1.46
C ILE A 100 10.93 -12.30 0.07
N ASN A 101 12.04 -12.09 0.76
CA ASN A 101 12.06 -12.00 2.20
C ASN A 101 11.56 -10.61 2.59
N VAL A 102 10.25 -10.49 2.81
CA VAL A 102 9.57 -9.24 3.20
C VAL A 102 10.20 -8.58 4.43
N ARG A 103 10.91 -9.34 5.29
CA ARG A 103 11.70 -8.76 6.39
C ARG A 103 12.79 -7.81 5.90
N ILE A 104 13.46 -8.09 4.79
CA ILE A 104 14.55 -7.26 4.25
C ILE A 104 13.97 -5.94 3.71
N MET A 105 12.83 -6.00 3.00
CA MET A 105 12.18 -4.79 2.49
C MET A 105 11.67 -3.90 3.64
N MET A 106 11.07 -4.50 4.67
CA MET A 106 10.69 -3.76 5.89
C MET A 106 11.89 -3.18 6.62
N GLN A 107 13.04 -3.86 6.66
CA GLN A 107 14.27 -3.31 7.22
C GLN A 107 14.78 -2.09 6.44
N TYR A 108 14.69 -2.07 5.12
CA TYR A 108 15.04 -0.90 4.31
C TYR A 108 14.12 0.29 4.59
N VAL A 109 12.81 0.05 4.69
CA VAL A 109 11.84 1.10 5.05
C VAL A 109 12.07 1.63 6.47
N TYR A 110 12.31 0.76 7.45
CA TYR A 110 12.65 1.17 8.83
C TYR A 110 13.95 1.96 8.88
N ARG A 111 14.97 1.56 8.10
CA ARG A 111 16.25 2.25 8.02
C ARG A 111 16.10 3.62 7.37
N LEU A 112 15.28 3.76 6.33
CA LEU A 112 14.96 5.04 5.69
C LEU A 112 14.11 5.96 6.57
N TYR A 113 13.17 5.40 7.34
CA TYR A 113 12.39 6.15 8.32
C TYR A 113 13.29 6.72 9.42
N ASN A 114 14.18 5.90 9.99
CA ASN A 114 15.15 6.36 10.98
C ASN A 114 16.15 7.39 10.40
N LEU A 115 16.55 7.25 9.13
CA LEU A 115 17.40 8.24 8.47
C LEU A 115 16.71 9.60 8.27
N ARG A 116 15.40 9.62 7.97
CA ARG A 116 14.62 10.87 7.86
C ARG A 116 14.33 11.53 9.20
N VAL A 117 14.16 10.75 10.27
CA VAL A 117 13.96 11.28 11.63
C VAL A 117 15.25 11.91 12.17
N MET A 118 16.43 11.35 11.87
CA MET A 118 17.71 11.95 12.28
C MET A 118 18.12 13.21 11.52
N GLN A 119 17.44 13.56 10.42
CA GLN A 119 17.65 14.83 9.70
C GLN A 119 16.71 15.95 10.14
N ASN A 120 15.73 15.67 11.02
CA ASN A 120 14.74 16.64 11.52
C ASN A 120 14.80 16.81 13.05
N ILE A 121 15.95 16.51 13.66
CA ILE A 121 16.33 16.90 15.03
C ILE A 121 17.57 17.77 14.94
#